data_AF-A0A1A8RP29-F1
#
_entry.id   AF-A0A1A8RP29-F1
#
_cell.length_a   1.000
_cell.length_b   1.000
_cell.length_c   1.000
_cell.angle_alpha   90.00
_cell.angle_beta   90.00
_cell.angle_gamma   90.00
#
_symmetry.space_group_name_H-M   'P 1'
#
loop_
_entity.id
_entity.type
_entity.pdbx_description
1 polymer ?
#
loop_
_entity_poly.entity_id
_entity_poly.type
_entity_poly.pdbx_seq_one_letter_code
_entity_poly.pdbx_strand_id
1 'polypeptide(L)'
;AFDNELIMQTLRQILQGKTVHIPIYDFVTHSRGDEFVTVYPADVVLFEGILMFYSQEIRDLFQMKLFVDTDPDTRLSRRVLRDINERGRDLDQVLSQYITFVKPAFEEFCLPTKKYADVIIPRGADNLVAINLIVQHIQDILNGGLSKRHNGCTNGHSPTPRQRRTSESSSRPH
;
A
#
# COMPACT_ATOMS: atom_id res chain seq x y z
N ALA A 1 -10.47 17.96 -10.25
CA ALA A 1 -10.79 16.54 -10.51
C ALA A 1 -9.47 15.76 -10.62
N PHE A 2 -9.47 14.45 -10.37
CA PHE A 2 -8.28 13.61 -10.55
C PHE A 2 -8.04 13.34 -12.04
N ASP A 3 -6.77 13.36 -12.43
CA ASP A 3 -6.33 13.07 -13.80
C ASP A 3 -5.91 11.60 -13.88
N ASN A 4 -6.91 10.71 -13.98
CA ASN A 4 -6.69 9.26 -13.93
C ASN A 4 -5.85 8.75 -15.10
N GLU A 5 -5.94 9.40 -16.26
CA GLU A 5 -5.13 9.06 -17.43
C GLU A 5 -3.65 9.34 -17.17
N LEU A 6 -3.33 10.52 -16.62
CA LEU A 6 -1.96 10.86 -16.24
C LEU A 6 -1.43 9.92 -15.14
N ILE A 7 -2.24 9.59 -14.13
CA ILE A 7 -1.87 8.63 -13.08
C ILE A 7 -1.50 7.28 -13.70
N MET A 8 -2.37 6.75 -14.56
CA MET A 8 -2.18 5.45 -15.20
C MET A 8 -0.93 5.44 -16.10
N GLN A 9 -0.73 6.49 -16.90
CA GLN A 9 0.46 6.62 -17.74
C GLN A 9 1.74 6.68 -16.90
N THR A 10 1.73 7.47 -15.82
CA THR A 10 2.88 7.64 -14.92
C THR A 10 3.25 6.32 -14.24
N LEU A 11 2.26 5.60 -13.69
CA LEU A 11 2.49 4.29 -13.06
C LEU A 11 3.05 3.27 -14.04
N ARG A 12 2.54 3.22 -15.29
CA ARG A 12 3.10 2.34 -16.33
C ARG A 12 4.56 2.67 -16.66
N GLN A 13 4.91 3.96 -16.72
CA GLN A 13 6.29 4.37 -16.97
C GLN A 13 7.22 4.01 -15.80
N ILE A 14 6.77 4.20 -14.57
CA ILE A 14 7.49 3.79 -13.36
C ILE A 14 7.77 2.29 -13.38
N LEU A 15 6.74 1.47 -13.68
CA LEU A 15 6.89 0.01 -13.76
C LEU A 15 7.82 -0.44 -14.90
N GLN A 16 8.03 0.38 -15.92
CA GLN A 16 8.99 0.15 -17.00
C GLN A 16 10.42 0.62 -16.64
N GLY A 17 10.64 1.12 -15.42
CA GLY A 17 11.93 1.66 -15.00
C GLY A 17 12.31 2.94 -15.73
N LYS A 18 11.32 3.75 -16.13
CA LYS A 18 11.56 5.06 -16.76
C LYS A 18 11.54 6.17 -15.72
N THR A 19 12.38 7.19 -15.93
CA THR A 19 12.28 8.46 -15.22
C THR A 19 10.98 9.16 -15.59
N VAL A 20 10.25 9.67 -14.60
CA VAL A 20 8.98 10.40 -14.80
C VAL A 20 9.02 11.77 -14.13
N HIS A 21 8.19 12.69 -14.61
CA HIS A 21 8.01 14.02 -14.04
C HIS A 21 6.59 14.15 -13.49
N ILE A 22 6.47 14.30 -12.18
CA ILE A 22 5.18 14.37 -11.48
C ILE A 22 4.85 15.84 -11.22
N PRO A 23 3.69 16.35 -11.66
CA PRO A 23 3.33 17.74 -11.45
C PRO A 23 3.07 18.05 -9.96
N ILE A 24 3.44 19.25 -9.53
CA ILE A 24 3.16 19.73 -8.17
C ILE A 24 1.80 20.45 -8.17
N TYR A 25 0.93 20.08 -7.21
CA TYR A 25 -0.37 20.73 -7.02
C TYR A 25 -0.33 21.73 -5.88
N ASP A 26 -0.81 22.95 -6.14
CA ASP A 26 -0.92 24.00 -5.14
C ASP A 26 -2.35 24.05 -4.57
N PHE A 27 -2.45 23.81 -3.26
CA PHE A 27 -3.73 23.81 -2.53
C PHE A 27 -4.25 25.20 -2.20
N VAL A 28 -3.41 26.24 -2.29
CA VAL A 28 -3.77 27.64 -2.04
C VAL A 28 -4.38 28.25 -3.30
N THR A 29 -3.70 28.10 -4.44
CA THR A 29 -4.20 28.61 -5.73
C THR A 29 -5.13 27.63 -6.45
N HIS A 30 -5.31 26.43 -5.91
CA HIS A 30 -6.14 25.36 -6.48
C HIS A 30 -5.73 24.93 -7.90
N SER A 31 -4.47 25.10 -8.26
CA SER A 31 -3.98 24.89 -9.62
C SER A 31 -2.75 23.97 -9.68
N ARG A 32 -2.45 23.49 -10.89
CA ARG A 32 -1.21 22.77 -11.20
C ARG A 32 -0.19 23.82 -11.64
N GLY A 33 0.96 23.89 -10.98
CA GLY A 33 2.05 24.75 -11.40
C GLY A 33 2.86 24.15 -12.56
N ASP A 34 3.82 24.92 -13.06
CA ASP A 34 4.78 24.46 -14.08
C ASP A 34 5.95 23.66 -13.48
N GLU A 35 5.97 23.50 -12.15
CA GLU A 35 6.99 22.76 -11.43
C GLU A 35 6.67 21.27 -11.37
N PHE A 36 7.72 20.45 -11.49
CA PHE A 36 7.65 19.01 -11.46
C PHE A 36 8.68 18.42 -10.50
N VAL A 37 8.30 17.31 -9.87
CA VAL A 37 9.24 16.44 -9.17
C VAL A 37 9.68 15.33 -10.12
N THR A 38 10.99 15.23 -10.34
CA THR A 38 11.57 14.13 -11.12
C THR A 38 11.71 12.90 -10.23
N VAL A 39 11.10 11.80 -10.65
CA VAL A 39 11.21 10.50 -9.99
C VAL A 39 12.03 9.58 -10.88
N TYR A 40 13.17 9.15 -10.36
CA TYR A 40 14.05 8.17 -11.01
C TYR A 40 13.56 6.74 -10.75
N PRO A 41 13.99 5.76 -11.56
CA PRO A 41 13.65 4.36 -11.34
C PRO A 41 14.01 3.91 -9.93
N ALA A 42 13.10 3.18 -9.28
CA ALA A 42 13.23 2.71 -7.91
C ALA A 42 12.76 1.26 -7.79
N ASP A 43 13.38 0.50 -6.89
CA ASP A 43 13.02 -0.89 -6.61
C ASP A 43 11.67 -1.00 -5.90
N VAL A 44 11.32 0.00 -5.09
CA VAL A 44 10.07 0.09 -4.34
C VAL A 44 9.48 1.48 -4.49
N VAL A 45 8.19 1.54 -4.82
CA VAL A 45 7.44 2.80 -4.98
C VAL A 45 6.23 2.76 -4.06
N LEU A 46 6.12 3.78 -3.19
CA LEU A 46 4.93 4.00 -2.38
C LEU A 46 4.03 5.00 -3.10
N PHE A 47 2.85 4.54 -3.51
CA PHE A 47 1.85 5.38 -4.16
C PHE A 47 0.67 5.59 -3.21
N GLU A 48 0.40 6.85 -2.86
CA GLU A 48 -0.57 7.22 -1.83
C GLU A 48 -1.67 8.14 -2.38
N GLY A 49 -2.86 8.04 -1.78
CA GLY A 49 -3.99 8.91 -2.10
C GLY A 49 -5.33 8.34 -1.66
N ILE A 50 -6.35 9.21 -1.57
CA ILE A 50 -7.68 8.85 -1.03
C ILE A 50 -8.50 7.91 -1.93
N LEU A 51 -8.19 7.80 -3.23
CA LEU A 51 -8.97 7.01 -4.20
C LEU A 51 -8.12 6.05 -5.03
N MET A 52 -6.94 5.67 -4.55
CA MET A 52 -6.02 4.81 -5.32
C MET A 52 -6.61 3.42 -5.58
N PHE A 53 -7.52 2.97 -4.72
CA PHE A 53 -8.22 1.71 -4.88
C PHE A 53 -9.59 1.83 -5.55
N TYR A 54 -9.93 2.98 -6.14
CA TYR A 54 -11.22 3.16 -6.81
C TYR A 54 -11.24 2.50 -8.19
N SER A 55 -10.28 2.84 -9.05
CA SER A 55 -10.13 2.25 -10.39
C SER A 55 -9.52 0.85 -10.31
N GLN A 56 -10.17 -0.13 -10.96
CA GLN A 56 -9.63 -1.49 -11.04
C GLN A 56 -8.28 -1.53 -11.76
N GLU A 57 -8.14 -0.79 -12.86
CA GLU A 57 -6.91 -0.78 -13.65
C GLU A 57 -5.70 -0.30 -12.84
N ILE A 58 -5.91 0.66 -11.94
CA ILE A 58 -4.85 1.16 -11.04
C ILE A 58 -4.58 0.12 -9.94
N ARG A 59 -5.63 -0.47 -9.34
CA ARG A 59 -5.49 -1.50 -8.29
C ARG A 59 -4.64 -2.68 -8.75
N ASP A 60 -4.84 -3.12 -9.98
CA ASP A 60 -4.20 -4.32 -10.53
C ASP A 60 -2.68 -4.14 -10.73
N LEU A 61 -2.17 -2.91 -10.62
CA LEU A 61 -0.73 -2.60 -10.69
C LEU A 61 0.00 -2.78 -9.36
N PHE A 62 -0.72 -2.81 -8.24
CA PHE A 62 -0.12 -2.85 -6.90
C PHE A 62 0.13 -4.27 -6.43
N GLN A 63 1.36 -4.56 -6.02
CA GLN A 63 1.75 -5.84 -5.43
C GLN A 63 1.30 -5.96 -3.96
N MET A 64 1.17 -4.82 -3.27
CA MET A 64 0.69 -4.74 -1.88
C MET A 64 -0.21 -3.50 -1.72
N LYS A 65 -1.36 -3.67 -1.09
CA LYS A 65 -2.39 -2.64 -0.90
C LYS A 65 -2.62 -2.42 0.59
N LEU A 66 -2.29 -1.22 1.06
CA LEU A 66 -2.44 -0.81 2.46
C LEU A 66 -3.58 0.21 2.60
N PHE A 67 -4.45 0.03 3.58
CA PHE A 67 -5.47 1.03 3.92
C PHE A 67 -5.28 1.52 5.34
N VAL A 68 -4.99 2.82 5.50
CA VAL A 68 -4.86 3.44 6.83
C VAL A 68 -6.24 3.81 7.35
N ASP A 69 -6.64 3.16 8.44
CA ASP A 69 -7.95 3.31 9.04
C ASP A 69 -7.88 4.21 10.28
N THR A 70 -8.68 5.26 10.28
CA THR A 70 -8.73 6.24 11.37
C THR A 70 -10.12 6.85 11.41
N ASP A 71 -10.63 7.07 12.62
CA ASP A 71 -11.99 7.54 12.82
C ASP A 71 -12.23 8.92 12.16
N PRO A 72 -13.45 9.18 11.64
CA PRO A 72 -13.76 10.40 10.92
C PRO A 72 -13.51 11.69 11.70
N ASP A 73 -13.75 11.68 13.01
CA ASP A 73 -13.56 12.81 13.92
C ASP A 73 -12.07 13.14 14.11
N THR A 74 -11.23 12.13 14.30
CA THR A 74 -9.78 12.26 14.40
C THR A 74 -9.20 12.79 13.09
N ARG A 75 -9.68 12.27 11.95
CA ARG A 75 -9.29 12.79 10.62
C ARG A 75 -9.74 14.23 10.40
N LEU A 76 -10.96 14.57 10.81
CA LEU A 76 -11.49 15.94 10.71
C LEU A 76 -10.67 16.90 11.57
N SER A 77 -10.38 16.56 12.83
CA SER A 77 -9.56 17.38 13.72
C SER A 77 -8.17 17.65 13.12
N ARG A 78 -7.49 16.61 12.60
CA ARG A 78 -6.20 16.76 11.93
C ARG A 78 -6.31 17.64 10.67
N ARG A 79 -7.38 17.46 9.89
CA ARG A 79 -7.64 18.26 8.68
C ARG A 79 -7.86 19.73 9.01
N VAL A 80 -8.66 20.05 10.03
CA VAL A 80 -8.95 21.44 10.41
C VAL A 80 -7.66 22.17 10.77
N LEU A 81 -6.83 21.58 11.63
CA LEU A 81 -5.54 22.17 12.01
C LEU A 81 -4.63 22.40 10.79
N ARG A 82 -4.52 21.42 9.91
CA ARG A 82 -3.69 21.51 8.70
C ARG A 82 -4.21 22.56 7.72
N ASP A 83 -5.50 22.53 7.39
CA ASP A 83 -6.09 23.41 6.38
C ASP A 83 -6.09 24.89 6.84
N ILE A 84 -6.18 25.17 8.14
CA ILE A 84 -6.03 26.53 8.68
C ILE A 84 -4.55 26.96 8.68
N ASN A 85 -3.67 26.16 9.28
CA ASN A 85 -2.28 26.57 9.52
C ASN A 85 -1.41 26.57 8.25
N GLU A 86 -1.64 25.63 7.33
CA GLU A 86 -0.77 25.42 6.16
C GLU A 86 -1.40 25.93 4.86
N ARG A 87 -2.73 26.03 4.79
CA ARG A 87 -3.46 26.39 3.56
C ARG A 87 -4.24 27.70 3.66
N GLY A 88 -4.19 28.36 4.82
CA GLY A 88 -4.81 29.67 5.04
C GLY A 88 -6.33 29.68 4.93
N ARG A 89 -7.00 28.55 5.21
CA ARG A 89 -8.46 28.46 5.11
C ARG A 89 -9.14 28.91 6.39
N ASP A 90 -10.36 29.40 6.25
CA ASP A 90 -11.25 29.72 7.37
C ASP A 90 -11.93 28.45 7.93
N LEU A 91 -12.19 28.44 9.24
CA LEU A 91 -12.79 27.28 9.92
C LEU A 91 -14.17 26.94 9.34
N ASP A 92 -15.03 27.92 9.12
CA ASP A 92 -16.39 27.69 8.63
C ASP A 92 -16.37 27.12 7.20
N GLN A 93 -15.42 27.59 6.38
CA GLN A 93 -15.21 27.05 5.05
C GLN A 93 -14.74 25.59 5.07
N VAL A 94 -13.81 25.25 5.97
CA VAL A 94 -13.31 23.86 6.10
C VAL A 94 -14.44 22.92 6.54
N LEU A 95 -15.24 23.32 7.53
CA LEU A 95 -16.36 22.53 8.03
C LEU A 95 -17.46 22.39 6.98
N SER A 96 -17.82 23.49 6.30
CA SER A 96 -18.81 23.47 5.21
C SER A 96 -18.37 22.56 4.07
N GLN A 97 -17.10 22.65 3.64
CA GLN A 97 -16.56 21.77 2.60
C GLN A 97 -16.53 20.30 3.05
N TYR A 98 -16.25 20.04 4.33
CA TYR A 98 -16.24 18.68 4.87
C TYR A 98 -17.62 18.05 4.85
N ILE A 99 -18.64 18.75 5.35
CA ILE A 99 -20.01 18.24 5.43
C ILE A 99 -20.62 18.06 4.05
N THR A 100 -20.46 19.06 3.18
CA THR A 100 -21.12 19.07 1.86
C THR A 100 -20.49 18.11 0.87
N PHE A 101 -19.16 17.96 0.89
CA PHE A 101 -18.45 17.22 -0.16
C PHE A 101 -17.60 16.08 0.36
N VAL A 102 -16.74 16.32 1.35
CA VAL A 102 -15.70 15.33 1.68
C VAL A 102 -16.24 14.12 2.44
N LYS A 103 -17.14 14.32 3.40
CA LYS A 103 -17.75 13.20 4.13
C LYS A 103 -18.60 12.32 3.20
N PRO A 104 -19.56 12.85 2.41
CA PRO A 104 -20.33 12.05 1.47
C PRO A 104 -19.44 11.30 0.46
N ALA A 105 -18.48 12.00 -0.17
CA ALA A 105 -17.58 11.37 -1.14
C ALA A 105 -16.67 10.30 -0.51
N PHE A 106 -16.25 10.49 0.75
CA PHE A 106 -15.50 9.46 1.47
C PHE A 106 -16.36 8.21 1.68
N GLU A 107 -17.58 8.36 2.17
CA GLU A 107 -18.51 7.26 2.46
C GLU A 107 -18.92 6.51 1.18
N GLU A 108 -19.10 7.24 0.07
CA GLU A 108 -19.53 6.67 -1.21
C GLU A 108 -18.39 6.06 -2.02
N PHE A 109 -17.23 6.73 -2.12
CA PHE A 109 -16.19 6.34 -3.08
C PHE A 109 -14.91 5.79 -2.42
N CYS A 110 -14.56 6.24 -1.21
CA CYS A 110 -13.31 5.84 -0.57
C CYS A 110 -13.51 4.62 0.34
N LEU A 111 -14.45 4.70 1.27
CA LEU A 111 -14.68 3.67 2.29
C LEU A 111 -14.99 2.28 1.69
N PRO A 112 -15.79 2.15 0.62
CA PRO A 112 -16.05 0.83 0.02
C PRO A 112 -14.81 0.18 -0.58
N THR A 113 -13.76 0.96 -0.88
CA THR A 113 -12.51 0.43 -1.44
C THR A 113 -11.60 -0.21 -0.39
N LYS A 114 -11.88 0.00 0.90
CA LYS A 114 -11.19 -0.65 2.03
C LYS A 114 -11.17 -2.18 1.91
N LYS A 115 -12.21 -2.77 1.30
CA LYS A 115 -12.30 -4.22 1.05
C LYS A 115 -11.22 -4.77 0.10
N TYR A 116 -10.56 -3.90 -0.67
CA TYR A 116 -9.48 -4.28 -1.57
C TYR A 116 -8.10 -4.22 -0.91
N ALA A 117 -8.02 -3.79 0.35
CA ALA A 117 -6.75 -3.74 1.07
C ALA A 117 -6.29 -5.15 1.46
N ASP A 118 -4.99 -5.42 1.30
CA ASP A 118 -4.38 -6.64 1.81
C ASP A 118 -4.11 -6.50 3.32
N VAL A 119 -3.79 -5.28 3.79
CA VAL A 119 -3.56 -4.96 5.20
C VAL A 119 -4.24 -3.64 5.58
N ILE A 120 -4.92 -3.64 6.72
CA ILE A 120 -5.50 -2.43 7.32
C ILE A 120 -4.61 -1.98 8.48
N ILE A 121 -4.18 -0.71 8.44
CA ILE A 121 -3.31 -0.12 9.47
C ILE A 121 -4.13 0.85 10.31
N PRO A 122 -4.52 0.48 11.55
CA PRO A 122 -5.20 1.41 12.44
C PRO A 122 -4.20 2.45 12.99
N ARG A 123 -4.71 3.62 13.40
CA ARG A 123 -3.96 4.73 14.05
C ARG A 123 -2.89 5.40 13.18
N GLY A 124 -2.69 4.95 11.94
CA GLY A 124 -1.74 5.56 11.00
C GLY A 124 -0.32 5.66 11.56
N ALA A 125 0.23 6.88 11.56
CA ALA A 125 1.61 7.16 11.96
C ALA A 125 1.94 6.76 13.41
N ASP A 126 0.94 6.70 14.29
CA ASP A 126 1.13 6.32 15.69
C ASP A 126 1.34 4.80 15.86
N ASN A 127 1.13 4.01 14.80
CA ASN A 127 1.28 2.56 14.82
C ASN A 127 2.69 2.15 14.37
N LEU A 128 3.67 2.41 15.22
CA LEU A 128 5.09 2.08 14.97
C LEU A 128 5.30 0.59 14.67
N VAL A 129 4.50 -0.30 15.26
CA VAL A 129 4.58 -1.74 15.00
C VAL A 129 4.24 -2.05 13.55
N ALA A 130 3.12 -1.51 13.03
CA ALA A 130 2.75 -1.70 11.64
C ALA A 130 3.78 -1.08 10.68
N ILE A 131 4.28 0.12 11.00
CA ILE A 131 5.32 0.79 10.21
C ILE A 131 6.58 -0.08 10.13
N ASN A 132 7.06 -0.58 11.27
CA ASN A 132 8.25 -1.43 11.32
C ASN A 132 8.08 -2.73 10.52
N LEU A 133 6.88 -3.32 10.50
CA LEU A 133 6.58 -4.49 9.67
C LEU A 133 6.69 -4.17 8.17
N ILE A 134 6.15 -3.03 7.73
CA ILE A 134 6.26 -2.59 6.33
C ILE A 134 7.71 -2.25 5.98
N VAL A 135 8.43 -1.55 6.86
CA VAL A 135 9.86 -1.22 6.68
C VAL A 135 10.69 -2.50 6.55
N GLN A 136 10.50 -3.48 7.43
CA GLN A 136 11.21 -4.75 7.35
C GLN A 136 10.89 -5.49 6.04
N HIS A 137 9.63 -5.49 5.62
CA HIS A 137 9.23 -6.11 4.36
C HIS A 137 9.91 -5.46 3.15
N ILE A 138 9.98 -4.13 3.12
CA ILE A 138 10.69 -3.38 2.08
C ILE A 138 12.18 -3.71 2.10
N GLN A 139 12.82 -3.75 3.27
CA GLN A 139 14.23 -4.12 3.40
C GLN A 139 14.49 -5.54 2.88
N ASP A 140 13.60 -6.49 3.16
CA ASP A 140 13.72 -7.86 2.67
C ASP A 140 13.64 -7.90 1.12
N ILE A 141 12.77 -7.09 0.49
CA ILE A 141 12.69 -6.95 -0.97
C ILE A 141 14.01 -6.42 -1.53
N LEU A 142 14.52 -5.32 -0.97
CA LEU A 142 15.77 -4.68 -1.42
C LEU A 142 17.00 -5.60 -1.27
N ASN A 143 17.01 -6.47 -0.26
CA ASN A 143 18.09 -7.42 -0.02
C ASN A 143 18.08 -8.67 -0.93
N GLY A 144 17.11 -8.75 -1.86
CA GLY A 144 16.96 -9.85 -2.82
C GLY A 144 15.91 -10.89 -2.45
N GLY A 145 14.97 -10.55 -1.56
CA GLY A 145 13.79 -11.34 -1.22
C GLY A 145 14.07 -12.65 -0.45
N LEU A 146 12.99 -13.36 -0.14
CA LEU A 146 12.99 -14.67 0.53
C LEU A 146 13.76 -15.77 -0.23
N SER A 147 14.12 -15.53 -1.51
CA SER A 147 14.88 -16.46 -2.36
C SER A 147 16.25 -16.82 -1.78
N LYS A 148 16.89 -15.94 -0.99
CA LYS A 148 18.14 -16.27 -0.29
C LYS A 148 17.94 -17.14 0.96
N ARG A 149 16.78 -17.10 1.61
CA ARG A 149 16.52 -17.90 2.83
C ARG A 149 16.34 -19.39 2.53
N HIS A 150 15.97 -19.78 1.31
CA HIS A 150 15.82 -21.19 0.95
C HIS A 150 17.17 -21.90 0.72
N ASN A 151 18.23 -21.17 0.37
CA ASN A 151 19.57 -21.77 0.16
C ASN A 151 20.37 -21.97 1.46
N GLY A 152 19.82 -21.61 2.62
CA GLY A 152 20.49 -21.71 3.92
C GLY A 152 20.20 -22.97 4.75
N CYS A 153 19.32 -23.87 4.29
CA CYS A 153 18.90 -25.04 5.07
C CYS A 153 19.16 -26.41 4.44
N THR A 154 19.90 -26.50 3.33
CA THR A 154 20.33 -27.78 2.75
C THR A 154 21.80 -28.06 3.05
N ASN A 155 22.15 -28.21 4.34
CA ASN A 155 23.39 -28.87 4.72
C ASN A 155 23.17 -29.65 6.02
N GLY A 156 22.89 -30.95 5.88
CA GLY A 156 23.00 -31.91 6.97
C GLY A 156 21.77 -32.76 7.23
N HIS A 157 21.55 -33.78 6.41
CA HIS A 157 21.31 -35.19 6.81
C HIS A 157 20.69 -35.94 5.62
N SER A 158 21.50 -36.82 5.01
CA SER A 158 21.02 -37.87 4.12
C SER A 158 20.21 -38.90 4.93
N PRO A 159 18.93 -39.18 4.61
CA PRO A 159 18.25 -40.32 5.18
C PRO A 159 18.67 -41.56 4.39
N THR A 160 19.37 -42.47 5.06
CA THR A 160 19.61 -43.83 4.54
C THR A 160 18.27 -44.54 4.28
N PRO A 161 18.10 -45.30 3.19
CA PRO A 161 16.85 -46.00 2.94
C PRO A 161 16.75 -47.20 3.88
N ARG A 162 15.79 -47.16 4.81
CA ARG A 162 15.47 -48.28 5.69
C ARG A 162 14.75 -49.36 4.88
N GLN A 163 15.46 -50.44 4.53
CA GLN A 163 14.88 -51.62 3.91
C GLN A 163 13.79 -52.22 4.82
N ARG A 164 12.57 -52.30 4.29
CA ARG A 164 11.41 -52.91 4.95
C ARG A 164 11.52 -54.42 4.76
N ARG A 165 11.93 -55.16 5.80
CA ARG A 165 11.84 -56.63 5.80
C ARG A 165 10.37 -57.03 5.76
N THR A 166 9.98 -57.77 4.73
CA THR A 166 8.71 -58.48 4.65
C THR A 166 8.79 -59.71 5.56
N SER A 167 8.04 -59.72 6.65
CA SER A 167 7.80 -60.92 7.43
C SER A 167 6.65 -61.71 6.79
N GLU A 168 6.96 -62.88 6.25
CA GLU A 168 5.99 -63.88 5.81
C GLU A 168 5.12 -64.31 7.01
N SER A 169 3.80 -64.12 6.93
CA SER A 169 2.87 -64.76 7.86
C SER A 169 2.49 -66.12 7.28
N SER A 170 3.11 -67.18 7.81
CA SER A 170 2.70 -68.55 7.58
C SER A 170 1.33 -68.79 8.23
N SER A 171 0.37 -69.15 7.41
CA SER A 171 -0.91 -69.74 7.79
C SER A 171 -0.71 -71.06 8.52
N ARG A 172 -1.48 -71.31 9.61
CA ARG A 172 -2.04 -72.64 9.89
C ARG A 172 -3.25 -72.62 10.85
N PRO A 173 -4.14 -73.62 10.74
CA PRO A 173 -5.50 -73.61 11.26
C PRO A 173 -5.63 -74.34 12.60
N HIS A 174 -6.73 -74.08 13.32
CA HIS A 174 -7.64 -75.08 13.91
C HIS A 174 -8.96 -74.40 14.27
#